data_AF-A0A1Q5QXR0-F1
#
_entry.id   AF-A0A1Q5QXR0-F1
#
_cell.length_a   1.000
_cell.length_b   1.000
_cell.length_c   1.000
_cell.angle_alpha   90.00
_cell.angle_beta   90.00
_cell.angle_gamma   90.00
#
_symmetry.space_group_name_H-M   'P 1'
#
loop_
_entity.id
_entity.type
_entity.pdbx_description
1 polymer ?
#
loop_
_entity_poly.entity_id
_entity_poly.type
_entity_poly.pdbx_seq_one_letter_code
_entity_poly.pdbx_strand_id
1 'polypeptide(L)'
;MVAINPSRFGTRDAQPLGSFLGNPKDVLEGLFGQSDPKDMPALARAQVEATQRVRQIASRIFATDDGEELLEALCDAALRRPFTLPPTAASAEQRLAYADQREGQAQMVFMLLAWIAEGRSEQPPQREGSHAKSIRPKRERKPDAKPARKRK
;
A
#
# COMPACT_ATOMS: atom_id res chain seq x y z
N MET A 1 -35.42 -22.60 17.19
CA MET A 1 -34.78 -21.49 17.95
C MET A 1 -33.30 -21.48 17.61
N VAL A 2 -32.83 -20.50 16.85
CA VAL A 2 -31.41 -20.36 16.48
C VAL A 2 -30.76 -19.39 17.47
N ALA A 3 -29.75 -19.85 18.19
CA ALA A 3 -28.97 -19.01 19.10
C ALA A 3 -28.07 -18.08 18.28
N ILE A 4 -28.30 -16.77 18.42
CA ILE A 4 -27.45 -15.73 17.85
C ILE A 4 -26.24 -15.57 18.77
N ASN A 5 -25.05 -15.84 18.26
CA ASN A 5 -23.79 -15.65 18.97
C ASN A 5 -23.43 -14.15 18.90
N PRO A 6 -23.29 -13.42 20.04
CA PRO A 6 -22.98 -11.99 19.98
C PRO A 6 -21.56 -11.74 19.49
N SER A 7 -21.39 -10.69 18.68
CA SER A 7 -20.10 -10.22 18.17
C SER A 7 -19.15 -9.87 19.31
N ARG A 8 -17.97 -10.51 19.35
CA ARG A 8 -16.95 -10.32 20.40
C ARG A 8 -16.05 -9.08 20.22
N PHE A 9 -16.26 -8.28 19.19
CA PHE A 9 -15.46 -7.06 18.95
C PHE A 9 -16.38 -5.90 18.65
N GLY A 10 -16.30 -4.84 19.45
CA GLY A 10 -17.05 -3.61 19.26
C GLY A 10 -16.40 -2.72 18.20
N THR A 11 -17.18 -1.81 17.62
CA THR A 11 -16.75 -0.81 16.62
C THR A 11 -15.68 0.19 17.09
N ARG A 12 -15.16 0.01 18.31
CA ARG A 12 -14.08 0.81 18.92
C ARG A 12 -12.92 -0.03 19.48
N ASP A 13 -12.90 -1.35 19.24
CA ASP A 13 -11.72 -2.15 19.51
C ASP A 13 -10.69 -1.92 18.40
N ALA A 14 -10.06 -0.75 18.47
CA ALA A 14 -8.79 -0.50 17.79
C ALA A 14 -7.87 -1.68 18.10
N GLN A 15 -7.17 -2.18 17.07
CA GLN A 15 -6.13 -3.19 17.26
C GLN A 15 -5.25 -2.79 18.45
N PRO A 16 -4.94 -3.72 19.38
CA PRO A 16 -4.09 -3.39 20.50
C PRO A 16 -2.72 -2.94 19.99
N LEU A 17 -2.46 -1.63 20.05
CA LEU A 17 -1.15 -1.02 19.76
C LEU A 17 -0.04 -1.57 20.68
N GLY A 18 -0.42 -2.30 21.75
CA GLY A 18 0.52 -2.98 22.65
C GLY A 18 1.37 -4.06 21.98
N SER A 19 0.98 -4.59 20.81
CA SER A 19 1.82 -5.52 20.04
C SER A 19 2.90 -4.83 19.20
N PHE A 20 2.89 -3.49 19.11
CA PHE A 20 3.79 -2.69 18.28
C PHE A 20 4.87 -1.93 19.08
N LEU A 21 5.16 -2.35 20.31
CA LEU A 21 6.34 -1.89 21.07
C LEU A 21 7.63 -2.60 20.60
N GLY A 22 7.80 -2.74 19.29
CA GLY A 22 9.08 -3.10 18.68
C GLY A 22 9.98 -1.86 18.59
N ASN A 23 11.30 -2.06 18.60
CA ASN A 23 12.26 -0.99 18.38
C ASN A 23 11.89 -0.27 17.06
N PRO A 24 11.74 1.07 17.04
CA PRO A 24 11.35 1.80 15.82
C PRO A 24 12.29 1.54 14.64
N LYS A 25 13.54 1.11 14.93
CA LYS A 25 14.48 0.63 13.91
C LYS A 25 14.01 -0.65 13.22
N ASP A 26 13.44 -1.60 13.95
CA ASP A 26 12.92 -2.87 13.41
C ASP A 26 11.59 -2.66 12.67
N VAL A 27 10.79 -1.67 13.10
CA VAL A 27 9.58 -1.24 12.37
C VAL A 27 9.97 -0.63 11.03
N LEU A 28 11.01 0.22 11.00
CA LEU A 28 11.52 0.81 9.76
C LEU A 28 12.24 -0.22 8.88
N GLU A 29 13.08 -1.10 9.43
CA GLU A 29 13.71 -2.18 8.67
C GLU A 29 12.68 -3.21 8.17
N GLY A 30 11.61 -3.49 8.92
CA GLY A 30 10.50 -4.36 8.51
C GLY A 30 9.54 -3.71 7.51
N LEU A 31 9.41 -2.38 7.50
CA LEU A 31 8.61 -1.64 6.51
C LEU A 31 9.27 -1.59 5.13
N PHE A 32 10.61 -1.69 5.06
CA PHE A 32 11.37 -1.54 3.82
C PHE A 32 12.20 -2.76 3.41
N GLY A 33 12.40 -3.72 4.30
CA GLY A 33 13.01 -5.02 4.00
C GLY A 33 11.93 -6.03 3.61
N GLN A 34 12.01 -6.59 2.40
CA GLN A 34 11.23 -7.78 2.07
C GLN A 34 11.71 -8.91 2.99
N SER A 35 10.98 -9.17 4.08
CA SER A 35 11.31 -10.28 4.98
C SER A 35 11.23 -11.59 4.19
N ASP A 36 12.19 -12.50 4.39
CA ASP A 36 12.16 -13.81 3.74
C ASP A 36 10.83 -14.52 4.14
N PRO A 37 10.02 -15.00 3.17
CA PRO A 37 8.78 -15.70 3.46
C PRO A 37 8.95 -16.86 4.46
N LYS A 38 10.14 -17.48 4.53
CA LYS A 38 10.42 -18.58 5.46
C LYS A 38 10.51 -18.14 6.92
N ASP A 39 10.86 -16.89 7.17
CA ASP A 39 11.03 -16.32 8.52
C ASP A 39 9.74 -15.68 9.05
N MET A 40 8.71 -15.59 8.22
CA MET A 40 7.42 -15.03 8.60
C MET A 40 6.57 -16.02 9.44
N PRO A 41 5.95 -15.57 10.54
CA PRO A 41 4.91 -16.33 11.23
C PRO A 41 3.84 -16.82 10.25
N ALA A 42 3.28 -18.01 10.45
CA ALA A 42 2.31 -18.60 9.53
C ALA A 42 1.11 -17.68 9.23
N LEU A 43 0.64 -16.94 10.24
CA LEU A 43 -0.42 -15.94 10.08
C LEU A 43 -0.01 -14.78 9.15
N ALA A 44 1.23 -14.30 9.28
CA ALA A 44 1.75 -13.22 8.44
C ALA A 44 1.89 -13.66 6.98
N ARG A 45 2.36 -14.90 6.73
CA ARG A 45 2.40 -15.47 5.37
C ARG A 45 1.02 -15.56 4.74
N ALA A 46 0.04 -16.11 5.47
CA ALA A 46 -1.32 -16.22 4.98
C ALA A 46 -1.92 -14.85 4.62
N GLN A 47 -1.62 -13.82 5.43
CA GLN A 47 -2.03 -12.45 5.15
C GLN A 47 -1.38 -11.90 3.87
N VAL A 48 -0.08 -12.14 3.67
CA VAL A 48 0.65 -11.73 2.45
C VAL A 48 0.06 -12.42 1.21
N GLU A 49 -0.16 -13.73 1.27
CA GLU A 49 -0.77 -14.51 0.18
C GLU A 49 -2.19 -14.02 -0.14
N ALA A 50 -3.01 -13.78 0.88
CA ALA A 50 -4.36 -13.23 0.72
C ALA A 50 -4.31 -11.84 0.05
N THR A 51 -3.38 -10.98 0.47
CA THR A 51 -3.20 -9.64 -0.11
C THR A 51 -2.74 -9.73 -1.56
N GLN A 52 -1.82 -10.63 -1.89
CA GLN A 52 -1.40 -10.90 -3.28
C GLN A 52 -2.58 -11.35 -4.15
N ARG A 53 -3.44 -12.23 -3.63
CA ARG A 53 -4.63 -12.67 -4.35
C ARG A 53 -5.62 -11.52 -4.59
N VAL A 54 -5.83 -10.65 -3.60
CA VAL A 54 -6.68 -9.47 -3.75
C VAL A 54 -6.14 -8.54 -4.84
N ARG A 55 -4.83 -8.28 -4.85
CA ARG A 55 -4.16 -7.47 -5.90
C ARG A 55 -4.40 -8.03 -7.30
N GLN A 56 -4.24 -9.35 -7.48
CA GLN A 56 -4.48 -10.02 -8.76
C GLN A 56 -5.96 -9.99 -9.19
N ILE A 57 -6.89 -10.09 -8.24
CA ILE A 57 -8.33 -9.98 -8.54
C ILE A 57 -8.66 -8.54 -8.95
N ALA A 58 -8.18 -7.56 -8.19
CA ALA A 58 -8.41 -6.15 -8.47
C ALA A 58 -7.89 -5.76 -9.85
N SER A 59 -6.66 -6.16 -10.21
CA SER A 59 -6.10 -5.88 -11.53
C SER A 59 -6.87 -6.56 -12.66
N ARG A 60 -7.35 -7.79 -12.45
CA ARG A 60 -8.19 -8.50 -13.43
C ARG A 60 -9.54 -7.86 -13.66
N ILE A 61 -10.21 -7.38 -12.60
CA ILE A 61 -11.49 -6.69 -12.71
C ILE A 61 -11.28 -5.38 -13.46
N PHE A 62 -10.25 -4.60 -13.09
CA PHE A 62 -9.92 -3.34 -13.74
C PHE A 62 -9.58 -3.51 -15.23
N ALA A 63 -9.02 -4.65 -15.65
CA ALA A 63 -8.72 -4.91 -17.05
C ALA A 63 -9.95 -5.15 -17.95
N THR A 64 -11.17 -5.03 -17.42
CA THR A 64 -12.43 -5.10 -18.17
C THR A 64 -13.03 -3.71 -18.32
N ASP A 65 -13.73 -3.46 -19.44
CA ASP A 65 -14.40 -2.18 -19.70
C ASP A 65 -15.34 -1.77 -18.55
N ASP A 66 -16.18 -2.71 -18.07
CA ASP A 66 -17.08 -2.48 -16.92
C ASP A 66 -16.32 -2.13 -15.63
N GLY A 67 -15.16 -2.75 -15.42
CA GLY A 67 -14.32 -2.50 -14.25
C GLY A 67 -13.66 -1.12 -14.28
N GLU A 68 -13.29 -0.63 -15.46
CA GLU A 68 -12.79 0.72 -15.67
C GLU A 68 -13.91 1.75 -15.41
N GLU A 69 -15.11 1.55 -15.98
CA GLU A 69 -16.26 2.43 -15.76
C GLU A 69 -16.68 2.49 -14.29
N LEU A 70 -16.69 1.34 -13.60
CA LEU A 70 -16.98 1.28 -12.16
C LEU A 70 -15.95 2.06 -11.33
N LEU A 71 -14.66 1.90 -11.64
CA LEU A 71 -13.60 2.61 -10.90
C LEU A 71 -13.70 4.12 -11.11
N GLU A 72 -14.02 4.56 -12.32
CA GLU A 72 -14.23 5.97 -12.64
C GLU A 72 -15.38 6.55 -11.82
N ALA A 73 -16.52 5.85 -11.75
CA ALA A 73 -17.66 6.25 -10.92
C ALA A 73 -17.31 6.32 -9.42
N LEU A 74 -16.47 5.41 -8.92
CA LEU A 74 -15.97 5.46 -7.54
C LEU A 74 -15.05 6.66 -7.30
N CYS A 75 -14.17 6.96 -8.26
CA CYS A 75 -13.30 8.15 -8.19
C CYS A 75 -14.12 9.44 -8.19
N ASP A 76 -15.16 9.51 -9.01
CA ASP A 76 -16.12 10.62 -9.01
C ASP A 76 -16.79 10.81 -7.66
N ALA A 77 -17.30 9.72 -7.08
CA ALA A 77 -18.01 9.77 -5.81
C ALA A 77 -17.09 10.13 -4.64
N ALA A 78 -15.88 9.55 -4.57
CA ALA A 78 -15.04 9.62 -3.38
C ALA A 78 -13.91 10.67 -3.46
N LEU A 79 -13.31 10.89 -4.63
CA LEU A 79 -12.11 11.70 -4.79
C LEU A 79 -12.40 13.06 -5.44
N ARG A 80 -13.26 13.08 -6.47
CA ARG A 80 -13.68 14.34 -7.08
C ARG A 80 -14.57 15.11 -6.09
N ARG A 81 -14.48 16.44 -6.12
CA ARG A 81 -15.18 17.29 -5.15
C ARG A 81 -16.69 17.09 -5.31
N PRO A 82 -17.41 16.63 -4.28
CA PRO A 82 -18.86 16.73 -4.27
C PRO A 82 -19.21 18.21 -4.26
N PHE A 83 -20.00 18.65 -5.23
CA PHE A 83 -20.54 20.00 -5.29
C PHE A 83 -21.46 20.30 -4.08
N THR A 84 -21.93 19.26 -3.39
CA THR A 84 -22.69 19.40 -2.16
C THR A 84 -21.75 19.73 -1.00
N LEU A 85 -21.58 21.04 -0.76
CA LEU A 85 -21.16 21.54 0.55
C LEU A 85 -22.03 20.87 1.63
N PRO A 86 -21.48 20.57 2.82
CA PRO A 86 -22.33 20.26 3.97
C PRO A 86 -23.41 21.34 4.01
N PRO A 87 -24.69 20.99 4.21
CA PRO A 87 -25.75 22.00 4.23
C PRO A 87 -25.27 23.11 5.16
N THR A 88 -25.28 24.36 4.69
CA THR A 88 -24.67 25.49 5.42
C THR A 88 -25.26 25.67 6.82
N ALA A 89 -26.44 25.07 7.06
CA ALA A 89 -27.12 24.94 8.34
C ALA A 89 -26.65 23.77 9.24
N ALA A 90 -25.69 22.95 8.82
CA ALA A 90 -25.18 21.82 9.60
C ALA A 90 -24.40 22.29 10.82
N SER A 91 -24.54 21.57 11.94
CA SER A 91 -23.74 21.81 13.15
C SER A 91 -22.26 21.52 12.90
N ALA A 92 -21.38 22.04 13.77
CA ALA A 92 -19.95 21.78 13.67
C ALA A 92 -19.62 20.27 13.75
N GLU A 93 -20.32 19.54 14.61
CA GLU A 93 -20.18 18.08 14.75
C GLU A 93 -20.59 17.33 13.49
N GLN A 94 -21.70 17.73 12.85
CA GLN A 94 -22.16 17.13 11.59
C GLN A 94 -21.16 17.37 10.45
N ARG A 95 -20.54 18.56 10.40
CA ARG A 95 -19.49 18.85 9.42
C ARG A 95 -18.24 18.01 9.65
N LEU A 96 -17.85 17.78 10.91
CA LEU A 96 -16.72 16.93 11.26
C LEU A 96 -16.99 15.47 10.88
N ALA A 97 -18.16 14.93 11.24
CA ALA A 97 -18.55 13.56 10.89
C ALA A 97 -18.59 13.35 9.36
N TYR A 98 -19.07 14.35 8.61
CA TYR A 98 -19.04 14.31 7.15
C TYR A 98 -17.60 14.27 6.60
N ALA A 99 -16.70 15.08 7.16
CA ALA A 99 -15.30 15.09 6.73
C ALA A 99 -14.61 13.75 6.99
N ASP A 100 -14.81 13.16 8.17
CA ASP A 100 -14.26 11.85 8.54
C ASP A 100 -14.78 10.73 7.62
N GLN A 101 -16.10 10.72 7.35
CA GLN A 101 -16.70 9.79 6.40
C GLN A 101 -16.08 9.93 5.00
N ARG A 102 -15.85 11.16 4.54
CA ARG A 102 -15.25 11.45 3.23
C ARG A 102 -13.80 10.96 3.16
N GLU A 103 -13.03 11.17 4.22
CA GLU A 103 -11.66 10.68 4.32
C GLU A 103 -11.62 9.14 4.26
N GLY A 104 -12.52 8.47 4.99
CA GLY A 104 -12.67 7.02 4.92
C GLY A 104 -13.02 6.51 3.50
N GLN A 105 -13.93 7.20 2.80
CA GLN A 105 -14.27 6.87 1.40
C GLN A 105 -13.07 7.04 0.47
N ALA A 106 -12.35 8.15 0.58
CA ALA A 106 -11.16 8.41 -0.22
C ALA A 106 -10.06 7.37 0.04
N GLN A 107 -9.87 6.99 1.30
CA GLN A 107 -8.90 5.96 1.70
C GLN A 107 -9.21 4.60 1.07
N MET A 108 -10.49 4.20 1.02
CA MET A 108 -10.90 2.94 0.38
C MET A 108 -10.61 2.93 -1.12
N VAL A 109 -10.92 4.03 -1.82
CA VAL A 109 -10.61 4.14 -3.27
C VAL A 109 -9.10 4.15 -3.51
N PHE A 110 -8.34 4.84 -2.66
CA PHE A 110 -6.88 4.84 -2.74
C PHE A 110 -6.29 3.44 -2.55
N MET A 111 -6.78 2.66 -1.57
CA MET A 111 -6.34 1.27 -1.37
C MET A 111 -6.64 0.40 -2.59
N LEU A 112 -7.82 0.56 -3.21
CA LEU A 112 -8.17 -0.17 -4.42
C LEU A 112 -7.21 0.16 -5.59
N LEU A 113 -6.92 1.45 -5.80
CA LEU A 113 -5.96 1.90 -6.80
C LEU A 113 -4.56 1.32 -6.55
N ALA A 114 -4.11 1.31 -5.29
CA ALA A 114 -2.83 0.71 -4.92
C ALA A 114 -2.80 -0.80 -5.23
N TRP A 115 -3.86 -1.54 -4.90
CA TRP A 115 -3.93 -2.97 -5.22
C TRP A 115 -3.95 -3.27 -6.72
N ILE A 116 -4.63 -2.44 -7.52
CA ILE A 116 -4.62 -2.54 -8.98
C ILE A 116 -3.20 -2.32 -9.51
N ALA A 117 -2.54 -1.24 -9.09
CA ALA A 117 -1.17 -0.90 -9.52
C ALA A 117 -0.16 -2.00 -9.13
N GLU A 118 -0.22 -2.48 -7.88
CA GLU A 118 0.61 -3.59 -7.41
C GLU A 118 0.31 -4.89 -8.18
N GLY A 119 -0.96 -5.18 -8.45
CA GLY A 119 -1.39 -6.34 -9.24
C GLY A 119 -0.93 -6.29 -10.71
N ARG A 120 -0.71 -5.08 -11.24
CA ARG A 120 -0.13 -4.84 -12.57
C ARG A 120 1.40 -4.74 -12.56
N SER A 121 2.02 -4.86 -11.38
CA SER A 121 3.46 -4.66 -11.19
C SER A 121 3.95 -3.29 -11.68
N GLU A 122 3.10 -2.26 -11.55
CA GLU A 122 3.46 -0.90 -11.93
C GLU A 122 4.57 -0.36 -11.02
N GLN A 123 5.52 0.34 -11.63
CA GLN A 123 6.56 1.04 -10.89
C GLN A 123 6.03 2.44 -10.51
N PRO A 124 6.23 2.88 -9.27
CA PRO A 124 5.82 4.22 -8.87
C PRO A 124 6.55 5.24 -9.75
N PRO A 125 5.85 6.31 -10.20
CA PRO A 125 6.48 7.33 -11.02
C PRO A 125 7.65 7.96 -10.25
N GLN A 126 8.70 8.27 -10.98
CA GLN A 126 9.88 8.92 -10.44
C GLN A 126 9.47 10.29 -9.92
N ARG A 127 9.42 10.47 -8.59
CA ARG A 127 9.02 11.75 -7.98
C ARG A 127 10.06 12.81 -8.35
N GLU A 128 9.63 13.97 -8.84
CA GLU A 128 10.52 15.13 -8.98
C GLU A 128 11.17 15.43 -7.62
N GLY A 129 12.50 15.62 -7.62
CA GLY A 129 13.30 15.79 -6.40
C GLY A 129 13.79 14.49 -5.75
N SER A 130 13.32 13.32 -6.18
CA SER A 130 14.02 12.07 -5.87
C SER A 130 15.23 11.97 -6.80
N HIS A 131 16.39 12.43 -6.33
CA HIS A 131 17.65 12.13 -7.01
C HIS A 131 17.81 10.62 -7.01
N ALA A 132 17.37 9.97 -8.09
CA ALA A 132 17.81 8.63 -8.43
C ALA A 132 19.32 8.75 -8.52
N LYS A 133 20.00 8.35 -7.45
CA LYS A 133 21.43 8.09 -7.47
C LYS A 133 21.57 7.06 -8.56
N SER A 134 21.97 7.52 -9.74
CA SER A 134 22.60 6.74 -10.77
C SER A 134 23.66 5.91 -10.04
N ILE A 135 23.31 4.68 -9.71
CA ILE A 135 24.28 3.68 -9.28
C ILE A 135 25.07 3.42 -10.55
N ARG A 136 26.02 4.32 -10.85
CA ARG A 136 27.01 4.07 -11.88
C ARG A 136 27.62 2.72 -11.51
N PRO A 137 27.56 1.71 -12.39
CA PRO A 137 28.18 0.44 -12.11
C PRO A 137 29.63 0.73 -11.74
N LYS A 138 30.02 0.34 -10.53
CA LYS A 138 31.36 0.50 -10.00
C LYS A 138 32.26 -0.23 -10.98
N ARG A 139 32.88 0.52 -11.91
CA ARG A 139 33.78 -0.01 -12.94
C ARG A 139 34.78 -0.89 -12.20
N GLU A 140 34.66 -2.20 -12.34
CA GLU A 140 35.65 -3.13 -11.82
C GLU A 140 36.96 -2.75 -12.47
N ARG A 141 37.87 -2.17 -11.67
CA ARG A 141 39.24 -1.94 -12.12
C ARG A 141 39.82 -3.33 -12.38
N LYS A 142 39.99 -3.68 -13.65
CA LYS A 142 40.76 -4.87 -14.03
C LYS A 142 42.12 -4.79 -13.33
N PRO A 143 42.57 -5.84 -12.64
CA PRO A 143 43.87 -5.82 -11.97
C PRO A 143 44.96 -5.61 -13.03
N ASP A 144 45.86 -4.68 -12.75
CA ASP A 144 46.96 -4.30 -13.62
C ASP A 144 47.75 -5.54 -14.06
N ALA A 145 47.86 -5.75 -15.37
CA ALA A 145 48.61 -6.84 -15.95
C ALA A 145 50.09 -6.71 -15.53
N LYS A 146 50.63 -7.75 -14.88
CA LYS A 146 52.04 -7.82 -14.49
C LYS A 146 52.95 -7.62 -15.70
N PRO A 147 54.00 -6.78 -15.61
CA PRO A 147 54.92 -6.56 -16.72
C PRO A 147 55.71 -7.84 -17.02
N ALA A 148 55.80 -8.18 -18.31
CA ALA A 148 56.53 -9.34 -18.80
C ALA A 148 58.03 -9.24 -18.45
N ARG A 149 58.54 -10.24 -17.72
CA ARG A 149 59.97 -10.42 -17.45
C ARG A 149 60.71 -10.61 -18.78
N LYS A 150 61.53 -9.64 -19.19
CA LYS A 150 62.54 -9.84 -20.24
C LYS A 150 63.56 -10.86 -19.73
N ARG A 151 63.63 -12.01 -20.39
CA ARG A 151 64.75 -12.95 -20.26
C ARG A 151 65.95 -12.33 -21.00
N LYS A 152 67.06 -12.18 -20.30
CA LYS A 152 68.39 -12.02 -20.91
C LYS A 152 68.95 -13.39 -21.23
#